data_AF-A0A8J9T2X3-F1
#
_entry.id   AF-A0A8J9T2X3-F1
#
_cell.length_a   1.000
_cell.length_b   1.000
_cell.length_c   1.000
_cell.angle_alpha   90.00
_cell.angle_beta   90.00
_cell.angle_gamma   90.00
#
_symmetry.space_group_name_H-M   'P 1'
#
loop_
_entity.id
_entity.type
_entity.pdbx_description
1 polymer ?
#
loop_
_entity_poly.entity_id
_entity_poly.type
_entity_poly.pdbx_seq_one_letter_code
_entity_poly.pdbx_strand_id
1 'polypeptide(L)'
;MSAIAKAQKAKGQEYQAEAGRALTKKSWFASARDRNVEDAAELYLQAANAYKVGGLNQEAGDVYNVAGELYRDKLKQANEAAKCFTQA
;
A
#
# COMPACT_ATOMS: atom_id res chain seq x y z
N MET A 1 11.42 14.17 -18.02
CA MET A 1 10.23 13.38 -17.63
C MET A 1 9.15 13.53 -18.70
N SER A 2 8.59 12.42 -19.18
CA SER A 2 7.46 12.39 -20.13
C SER A 2 6.16 12.92 -19.48
N ALA A 3 5.21 13.40 -20.28
CA ALA A 3 3.86 13.76 -19.82
C ALA A 3 3.18 12.58 -19.11
N ILE A 4 3.40 11.35 -19.61
CA ILE A 4 2.92 10.11 -18.99
C ILE A 4 3.55 9.91 -17.62
N ALA A 5 4.86 10.13 -17.49
CA ALA A 5 5.56 10.02 -16.20
C ALA A 5 5.02 11.02 -15.16
N LYS A 6 4.72 12.27 -15.57
CA LYS A 6 4.12 13.27 -14.67
C LYS A 6 2.71 12.89 -14.23
N ALA A 7 1.87 12.42 -15.16
CA ALA A 7 0.50 12.00 -14.84
C ALA A 7 0.49 10.78 -13.89
N GLN A 8 1.33 9.78 -14.16
CA GLN A 8 1.46 8.61 -13.31
C GLN A 8 2.10 8.92 -11.96
N LYS A 9 3.02 9.89 -11.90
CA LYS A 9 3.57 10.40 -10.65
C LYS A 9 2.48 11.01 -9.77
N ALA A 10 1.66 11.90 -10.33
CA ALA A 10 0.54 12.50 -9.61
C ALA A 10 -0.43 11.42 -9.09
N LYS A 11 -0.77 10.44 -9.95
CA LYS A 11 -1.62 9.31 -9.57
C LYS A 11 -1.02 8.48 -8.42
N GLY A 12 0.27 8.18 -8.48
CA GLY A 12 0.99 7.48 -7.41
C GLY A 12 0.99 8.26 -6.09
N GLN A 13 1.15 9.58 -6.16
CA GLN A 13 1.11 10.46 -4.98
C GLN A 13 -0.28 10.52 -4.36
N GLU A 14 -1.34 10.53 -5.16
CA GLU A 14 -2.73 10.48 -4.67
C GLU A 14 -2.99 9.19 -3.89
N TYR A 15 -2.61 8.04 -4.46
CA TYR A 15 -2.75 6.75 -3.78
C TYR A 15 -1.93 6.67 -2.48
N GLN A 16 -0.71 7.22 -2.45
CA GLN A 16 0.08 7.31 -1.21
C GLN A 16 -0.60 8.18 -0.16
N ALA A 17 -1.16 9.32 -0.57
CA ALA A 17 -1.88 10.21 0.35
C ALA A 17 -3.13 9.51 0.92
N GLU A 18 -3.85 8.76 0.10
CA GLU A 18 -5.01 7.98 0.53
C GLU A 18 -4.62 6.84 1.48
N ALA A 19 -3.53 6.13 1.18
CA ALA A 19 -2.98 5.10 2.07
C ALA A 19 -2.58 5.67 3.44
N GLY A 20 -1.93 6.84 3.47
CA GLY A 20 -1.60 7.56 4.71
C GLY A 20 -2.84 7.97 5.52
N ARG A 21 -3.93 8.37 4.84
CA ARG A 21 -5.22 8.66 5.48
C ARG A 21 -5.86 7.41 6.08
N ALA A 22 -5.82 6.28 5.37
CA ALA A 22 -6.33 5.00 5.87
C ALA A 22 -5.59 4.58 7.16
N LEU A 23 -4.26 4.73 7.21
CA LEU A 23 -3.46 4.39 8.40
C LEU A 23 -3.70 5.29 9.61
N THR A 24 -4.04 6.56 9.37
CA THR A 24 -4.26 7.55 10.44
C THR A 24 -5.70 7.61 10.92
N LYS A 25 -6.63 6.96 10.19
CA LYS A 25 -8.04 6.86 10.56
C LYS A 25 -8.17 6.12 11.89
N LYS A 26 -8.60 6.84 12.92
CA LYS A 26 -8.89 6.27 14.25
C LYS A 26 -10.13 5.40 14.15
N SER A 27 -9.93 4.08 14.17
CA SER A 27 -11.00 3.08 14.27
C SER A 27 -11.16 2.63 15.73
N TRP A 28 -12.41 2.60 16.20
CA TRP A 28 -12.77 2.17 17.55
C TRP A 28 -12.63 0.66 17.75
N PHE A 29 -12.83 -0.12 16.68
CA PHE A 29 -12.75 -1.58 16.70
C PHE A 29 -11.42 -2.07 16.12
N ALA A 30 -10.85 -3.12 16.73
CA ALA A 30 -9.61 -3.74 16.28
C ALA A 30 -9.71 -4.26 14.84
N SER A 31 -10.81 -4.93 14.49
CA SER A 31 -11.08 -5.41 13.11
C SER A 31 -11.12 -4.29 12.07
N ALA A 32 -11.60 -3.10 12.45
CA ALA A 32 -11.60 -1.92 11.60
C ALA A 32 -10.22 -1.24 11.51
N ARG A 33 -9.28 -1.55 12.41
CA ARG A 33 -7.88 -1.12 12.27
C ARG A 33 -7.12 -2.06 11.33
N ASP A 34 -7.34 -3.36 11.44
CA ASP A 34 -6.68 -4.34 10.57
C ASP A 34 -7.10 -4.13 9.11
N ARG A 35 -8.39 -3.93 8.85
CA ARG A 35 -8.90 -3.60 7.51
C ARG A 35 -8.33 -2.28 6.97
N ASN A 36 -8.23 -1.23 7.79
CA ASN A 36 -7.62 0.04 7.35
C ASN A 36 -6.14 -0.14 6.97
N VAL A 37 -5.43 -1.08 7.60
CA VAL A 37 -4.04 -1.39 7.29
C VAL A 37 -3.93 -2.18 6.00
N GLU A 38 -4.80 -3.16 5.78
CA GLU A 38 -4.92 -3.90 4.51
C GLU A 38 -5.23 -2.94 3.36
N ASP A 39 -6.27 -2.11 3.52
CA ASP A 39 -6.67 -1.09 2.54
C ASP A 39 -5.49 -0.15 2.23
N ALA A 40 -4.74 0.28 3.25
CA ALA A 40 -3.56 1.12 3.05
C ALA A 40 -2.44 0.40 2.28
N ALA A 41 -2.20 -0.88 2.57
CA ALA A 41 -1.17 -1.66 1.91
C ALA A 41 -1.52 -1.89 0.42
N GLU A 42 -2.78 -2.17 0.11
CA GLU A 42 -3.28 -2.26 -1.27
C GLU A 42 -3.14 -0.94 -2.02
N LEU A 43 -3.48 0.19 -1.39
CA LEU A 43 -3.29 1.52 -1.97
C LEU A 43 -1.81 1.83 -2.26
N TYR A 44 -0.89 1.42 -1.39
CA TYR A 44 0.54 1.55 -1.67
C TYR A 44 0.98 0.67 -2.85
N LEU A 45 0.45 -0.54 -3.01
CA LEU A 45 0.73 -1.37 -4.19
C LEU A 45 0.21 -0.70 -5.48
N GLN A 46 -0.98 -0.09 -5.44
CA GLN A 46 -1.53 0.67 -6.56
C GLN A 46 -0.66 1.89 -6.89
N ALA A 47 -0.17 2.61 -5.88
CA ALA A 47 0.79 3.70 -6.05
C ALA A 47 2.08 3.24 -6.72
N ALA A 48 2.67 2.13 -6.24
CA ALA A 48 3.89 1.57 -6.78
C ALA A 48 3.72 1.14 -8.25
N ASN A 49 2.58 0.51 -8.59
CA ASN A 49 2.25 0.15 -9.96
C ASN A 49 2.11 1.39 -10.86
N ALA A 50 1.50 2.48 -10.38
CA ALA A 50 1.41 3.74 -11.12
C ALA A 50 2.82 4.32 -11.40
N TYR A 51 3.69 4.38 -10.38
CA TYR A 51 5.07 4.81 -10.56
C TYR A 51 5.84 3.94 -11.56
N LYS A 52 5.66 2.61 -11.50
CA LYS A 52 6.27 1.67 -12.46
C LYS A 52 5.82 1.95 -13.90
N VAL A 53 4.53 2.19 -14.14
CA VAL A 53 3.99 2.57 -15.47
C VAL A 53 4.55 3.92 -15.93
N GLY A 54 4.80 4.83 -15.00
CA GLY A 54 5.47 6.11 -15.27
C GLY A 54 6.98 6.03 -15.56
N GLY A 55 7.59 4.85 -15.44
CA GLY A 55 9.05 4.66 -15.54
C GLY A 55 9.82 5.14 -14.30
N LEU A 56 9.12 5.35 -13.18
CA LEU A 56 9.62 5.89 -11.92
C LEU A 56 9.99 4.73 -10.98
N ASN A 57 10.98 3.92 -11.39
CA ASN A 57 11.29 2.65 -10.73
C ASN A 57 11.86 2.79 -9.31
N GLN A 58 12.59 3.89 -9.03
CA GLN A 58 13.09 4.18 -7.69
C GLN A 58 11.93 4.47 -6.72
N GLU A 59 11.07 5.42 -7.08
CA GLU A 59 9.88 5.75 -6.29
C GLU A 59 8.97 4.52 -6.12
N ALA A 60 8.77 3.72 -7.18
CA ALA A 60 8.02 2.47 -7.09
C ALA A 60 8.64 1.49 -6.07
N GLY A 61 9.97 1.32 -6.08
CA GLY A 61 10.69 0.47 -5.14
C GLY A 61 10.53 0.93 -3.69
N ASP A 62 10.67 2.23 -3.44
CA ASP A 62 10.47 2.81 -2.11
C ASP A 62 9.04 2.55 -1.61
N VAL A 63 8.04 2.70 -2.48
CA VAL A 63 6.64 2.43 -2.12
C VAL A 63 6.38 0.95 -1.87
N TYR A 64 6.95 0.05 -2.69
CA TYR A 64 6.84 -1.40 -2.46
C TYR A 64 7.45 -1.81 -1.12
N ASN A 65 8.56 -1.19 -0.71
CA ASN A 65 9.14 -1.44 0.60
C ASN A 65 8.18 -1.04 1.72
N VAL A 66 7.56 0.14 1.64
CA VAL A 66 6.55 0.58 2.63
C VAL A 66 5.35 -0.37 2.68
N ALA A 67 4.85 -0.83 1.53
CA ALA A 67 3.78 -1.83 1.49
C ALA A 67 4.22 -3.15 2.15
N GLY A 68 5.42 -3.63 1.81
CA GLY A 68 5.99 -4.85 2.38
C GLY A 68 6.19 -4.77 3.89
N GLU A 69 6.61 -3.62 4.41
CA GLU A 69 6.72 -3.37 5.85
C GLU A 69 5.35 -3.38 6.53
N LEU A 70 4.31 -2.81 5.90
CA LEU A 70 2.94 -2.90 6.43
C LEU A 70 2.45 -4.34 6.50
N TYR A 71 2.65 -5.14 5.44
CA TYR A 71 2.32 -6.56 5.46
C TYR A 71 3.14 -7.32 6.52
N ARG A 72 4.43 -7.01 6.66
CA ARG A 72 5.32 -7.67 7.64
C ARG A 72 4.95 -7.32 9.07
N ASP A 73 4.71 -6.06 9.38
CA ASP A 73 4.66 -5.57 10.75
C ASP A 73 3.23 -5.56 11.30
N LYS A 74 2.22 -5.47 10.43
CA LYS A 74 0.83 -5.35 10.87
C LYS A 74 -0.07 -6.53 10.54
N LEU A 75 0.29 -7.39 9.57
CA LEU A 75 -0.41 -8.67 9.34
C LEU A 75 0.27 -9.87 10.03
N LYS A 76 1.37 -9.65 10.76
CA LYS A 76 1.95 -10.62 11.72
C LYS A 76 1.20 -10.73 13.06
N GLN A 77 -0.10 -10.42 13.10
CA GLN A 77 -0.95 -11.12 14.06
C GLN A 77 -1.01 -12.58 13.60
N ALA A 78 -0.23 -13.44 14.25
CA ALA A 78 0.17 -14.79 13.82
C ALA A 78 -0.95 -15.75 13.34
N ASN A 79 -2.23 -15.40 13.49
CA ASN A 79 -3.37 -16.19 13.02
C ASN A 79 -3.82 -15.90 11.57
N GLU A 80 -3.46 -14.76 10.98
CA GLU A 80 -3.95 -14.35 9.65
C GLU A 80 -3.07 -14.91 8.52
N ALA A 81 -1.74 -14.95 8.70
CA ALA A 81 -0.79 -15.46 7.71
C ALA A 81 -1.00 -16.96 7.34
N ALA A 82 -1.57 -17.75 8.25
CA ALA A 82 -1.91 -19.15 7.99
C ALA A 82 -3.10 -19.31 7.01
N LYS A 83 -4.01 -18.33 6.95
CA LYS A 83 -5.17 -18.36 6.04
C LYS A 83 -4.78 -18.07 4.59
N CYS A 84 -3.81 -17.18 4.37
CA CYS A 84 -3.33 -16.88 3.02
C CYS A 84 -2.60 -18.07 2.37
N PHE A 85 -2.01 -18.98 3.17
CA PHE A 85 -1.34 -20.18 2.65
C PHE A 85 -2.29 -21.36 2.34
N THR A 86 -3.54 -21.30 2.82
CA THR A 86 -4.54 -22.37 2.65
C THR A 86 -5.57 -22.08 1.55
N GLN A 87 -5.51 -20.90 0.94
CA GLN A 87 -6.34 -20.51 -0.21
C GLN A 87 -5.55 -20.42 -1.54
N ALA A 88 -4.33 -20.95 -1.59
CA ALA A 88 -3.58 -21.19 -2.83
C ALA A 88 -3.71 -22.65 -3.26
#